data_AF-A0A966Q582-F1
#
_entry.id   AF-A0A966Q582-F1
#
_cell.length_a   1.000
_cell.length_b   1.000
_cell.length_c   1.000
_cell.angle_alpha   90.00
_cell.angle_beta   90.00
_cell.angle_gamma   90.00
#
_symmetry.space_group_name_H-M   'P 1'
#
loop_
_entity.id
_entity.type
_entity.pdbx_description
1 polymer ?
#
loop_
_entity_poly.entity_id
_entity_poly.type
_entity_poly.pdbx_seq_one_letter_code
_entity_poly.pdbx_strand_id
1 'polypeptide(L)'
;GLSGIKFISDKIAERYISARPFKSFEELRNFTFTKGNGVNSRALEALRIIGAATFPDNPRNENELRENLYEYLGLPEFTQTVPSHYHAFINSVEDFEEKGSFILMGMVKGIKRGKGWSRVEILDKTGSIGVFDEEQTTIEAGRSYIALCSDNRIVSAIPVDEIKGSDSALIKFLNYRMLPYKDDELFVVSFKPRVTKAGKKMASLTLADTSRELHPVTVFPTTFAKAYMKIEEGHAYKFELGKTKDGTVILEDINVG
;
A
#
# COMPACT_ATOMS: atom_id res chain seq x y z
N GLY A 1 6.06 -6.77 14.74
CA GLY A 1 6.54 -7.25 16.07
C GLY A 1 5.84 -8.54 16.44
N LEU A 2 6.27 -9.25 17.51
CA LEU A 2 5.75 -10.58 17.85
C LEU A 2 4.22 -10.62 18.10
N SER A 3 3.62 -9.54 18.57
CA SER A 3 2.16 -9.45 18.78
C SER A 3 1.34 -9.42 17.49
N GLY A 4 1.98 -9.32 16.31
CA GLY A 4 1.33 -9.48 15.02
C GLY A 4 1.06 -10.94 14.63
N ILE A 5 1.53 -11.91 15.42
CA ILE A 5 1.39 -13.34 15.16
C ILE A 5 0.16 -13.87 15.91
N LYS A 6 -0.70 -14.62 15.23
CA LYS A 6 -1.85 -15.33 15.82
C LYS A 6 -1.39 -16.13 17.03
N PHE A 7 -2.19 -16.08 18.10
CA PHE A 7 -1.92 -16.68 19.41
C PHE A 7 -0.83 -15.99 20.26
N ILE A 8 -0.24 -14.88 19.81
CA ILE A 8 0.73 -14.10 20.58
C ILE A 8 0.10 -12.75 20.95
N SER A 9 -0.31 -12.61 22.22
CA SER A 9 -0.72 -11.31 22.77
C SER A 9 0.49 -10.43 23.10
N ASP A 10 0.28 -9.13 23.31
CA ASP A 10 1.34 -8.20 23.73
C ASP A 10 2.08 -8.71 24.98
N LYS A 11 1.34 -9.24 25.96
CA LYS A 11 1.90 -9.81 27.19
C LYS A 11 2.79 -11.04 26.93
N ILE A 12 2.43 -11.89 25.97
CA ILE A 12 3.26 -13.05 25.58
C ILE A 12 4.50 -12.56 24.84
N ALA A 13 4.34 -11.60 23.92
CA ALA A 13 5.43 -10.98 23.19
C ALA A 13 6.46 -10.35 24.14
N GLU A 14 6.02 -9.56 25.11
CA GLU A 14 6.86 -8.93 26.14
C GLU A 14 7.66 -9.96 26.95
N ARG A 15 7.05 -11.10 27.28
CA ARG A 15 7.70 -12.17 28.05
C ARG A 15 8.84 -12.83 27.28
N TYR A 16 8.62 -13.16 26.01
CA TYR A 16 9.70 -13.65 25.15
C TYR A 16 10.78 -12.60 24.94
N ILE A 17 10.40 -11.34 24.73
CA ILE A 17 11.35 -10.24 24.55
C ILE A 17 12.20 -10.01 25.81
N SER A 18 11.62 -10.16 27.00
CA SER A 18 12.32 -9.95 28.28
C SER A 18 13.28 -11.10 28.62
N ALA A 19 12.98 -12.32 28.15
CA ALA A 19 13.78 -13.52 28.40
C ALA A 19 14.90 -13.73 27.37
N ARG A 20 14.91 -12.96 26.28
CA ARG A 20 15.96 -13.03 25.25
C ARG A 20 17.33 -12.59 25.83
N PRO A 21 18.46 -13.05 25.26
CA PRO A 21 18.57 -13.91 24.08
C PRO A 21 18.43 -15.40 24.40
N PHE A 22 17.86 -16.17 23.47
CA PHE A 22 17.89 -17.63 23.48
C PHE A 22 18.98 -18.12 22.52
N LYS A 23 19.71 -19.17 22.88
CA LYS A 23 20.80 -19.73 22.07
C LYS A 23 20.36 -20.89 21.18
N SER A 24 19.27 -21.54 21.53
CA SER A 24 18.74 -22.70 20.83
C SER A 24 17.21 -22.77 20.93
N PHE A 25 16.60 -23.53 20.03
CA PHE A 25 15.17 -23.80 20.09
C PHE A 25 14.80 -24.58 21.35
N GLU A 26 15.67 -25.50 21.78
CA GLU A 26 15.45 -26.25 23.02
C GLU A 26 15.44 -25.32 24.25
N GLU A 27 16.28 -24.28 24.29
CA GLU A 27 16.25 -23.28 25.37
C GLU A 27 14.92 -22.48 25.37
N LEU A 28 14.48 -22.03 24.18
CA LEU A 28 13.19 -21.36 24.01
C LEU A 28 12.01 -22.25 24.41
N ARG A 29 12.08 -23.54 24.06
CA ARG A 29 11.07 -24.55 24.39
C ARG A 29 11.01 -24.77 25.90
N ASN A 30 12.14 -24.97 26.55
CA ASN A 30 12.23 -25.14 28.01
C ASN A 30 11.75 -23.90 28.76
N PHE A 31 12.11 -22.70 28.26
CA PHE A 31 11.53 -21.47 28.76
C PHE A 31 10.00 -21.54 28.64
N THR A 32 9.44 -21.84 27.47
CA THR A 32 7.98 -21.89 27.22
C THR A 32 7.23 -22.83 28.15
N PHE A 33 7.78 -24.00 28.47
CA PHE A 33 7.14 -24.98 29.35
C PHE A 33 7.40 -24.76 30.84
N THR A 34 8.18 -23.74 31.21
CA THR A 34 8.39 -23.38 32.62
C THR A 34 7.09 -22.91 33.27
N LYS A 35 6.66 -23.60 34.33
CA LYS A 35 5.40 -23.31 35.02
C LYS A 35 5.36 -21.86 35.52
N GLY A 36 4.26 -21.16 35.25
CA GLY A 36 4.03 -19.79 35.73
C GLY A 36 4.68 -18.68 34.88
N ASN A 37 5.43 -19.01 33.84
CA ASN A 37 6.00 -18.04 32.89
C ASN A 37 4.95 -17.32 32.04
N GLY A 38 3.69 -17.80 32.04
CA GLY A 38 2.53 -17.43 31.21
C GLY A 38 2.81 -17.08 29.75
N VAL A 39 3.67 -17.87 29.10
CA VAL A 39 3.59 -18.15 27.67
C VAL A 39 2.98 -19.55 27.49
N ASN A 40 2.70 -19.99 26.26
CA ASN A 40 2.05 -21.27 26.03
C ASN A 40 2.53 -21.97 24.74
N SER A 41 2.19 -23.26 24.61
CA SER A 41 2.59 -24.09 23.48
C SER A 41 2.10 -23.58 22.13
N ARG A 42 0.90 -22.97 22.05
CA ARG A 42 0.38 -22.40 20.80
C ARG A 42 1.21 -21.20 20.35
N ALA A 43 1.68 -20.37 21.28
CA ALA A 43 2.56 -19.26 20.96
C ALA A 43 3.93 -19.74 20.48
N LEU A 44 4.51 -20.77 21.11
CA LEU A 44 5.76 -21.37 20.65
C LEU A 44 5.61 -21.98 19.25
N GLU A 45 4.52 -22.70 19.01
CA GLU A 45 4.24 -23.32 17.72
C GLU A 45 4.04 -22.26 16.63
N ALA A 46 3.31 -21.19 16.94
CA ALA A 46 3.16 -20.05 16.04
C ALA A 46 4.52 -19.42 15.68
N LEU A 47 5.42 -19.20 16.66
CA LEU A 47 6.78 -18.69 16.42
C LEU A 47 7.60 -19.63 15.54
N ARG A 48 7.47 -20.95 15.72
CA ARG A 48 8.16 -21.98 14.93
C ARG A 48 7.69 -21.96 13.49
N ILE A 49 6.37 -22.07 13.28
CA ILE A 49 5.73 -22.14 11.96
C ILE A 49 6.07 -20.89 11.13
N ILE A 50 5.99 -19.70 11.72
CA ILE A 50 6.26 -18.44 11.00
C ILE A 50 7.75 -18.11 10.89
N GLY A 51 8.64 -18.96 11.41
CA GLY A 51 10.09 -18.80 11.32
C GLY A 51 10.72 -17.81 12.31
N ALA A 52 9.97 -17.27 13.27
CA ALA A 52 10.53 -16.41 14.34
C ALA A 52 11.33 -17.19 15.39
N ALA A 53 11.20 -18.51 15.44
CA ALA A 53 12.01 -19.40 16.27
C ALA A 53 13.01 -20.21 15.42
N THR A 54 13.71 -19.54 14.50
CA THR A 54 14.76 -20.16 13.68
C THR A 54 16.08 -20.19 14.46
N PHE A 55 16.59 -21.39 14.71
CA PHE A 55 17.86 -21.64 15.41
C PHE A 55 18.66 -22.72 14.66
N PRO A 56 19.97 -22.90 14.93
CA PRO A 56 20.75 -23.99 14.35
C PRO A 56 20.16 -25.39 14.61
N ASP A 57 19.52 -25.60 15.77
CA ASP A 57 18.84 -26.84 16.18
C ASP A 57 17.37 -26.91 15.75
N ASN A 58 16.83 -25.85 15.13
CA ASN A 58 15.49 -25.81 14.54
C ASN A 58 15.51 -24.94 13.27
N PRO A 59 16.02 -25.49 12.15
CA PRO A 59 16.08 -24.76 10.89
C PRO A 59 14.67 -24.47 10.36
N ARG A 60 14.53 -23.34 9.67
CA ARG A 60 13.26 -22.90 9.07
C ARG A 60 12.81 -23.86 7.97
N ASN A 61 11.54 -24.26 8.01
CA ASN A 61 10.90 -24.99 6.91
C ASN A 61 10.15 -24.00 6.00
N GLU A 62 10.68 -23.77 4.79
CA GLU A 62 10.12 -22.82 3.81
C GLU A 62 8.71 -23.18 3.35
N ASN A 63 8.42 -24.47 3.18
CA ASN A 63 7.11 -24.91 2.67
C ASN A 63 6.04 -24.73 3.74
N GLU A 64 6.33 -25.19 4.96
CA GLU A 64 5.43 -25.04 6.10
C GLU A 64 5.20 -23.57 6.44
N LEU A 65 6.23 -22.72 6.36
CA LEU A 65 6.08 -21.28 6.51
C LEU A 65 5.05 -20.73 5.52
N ARG A 66 5.23 -20.99 4.22
CA ARG A 66 4.39 -20.47 3.14
C ARG A 66 2.92 -20.86 3.28
N GLU A 67 2.66 -22.14 3.54
CA GLU A 67 1.30 -22.69 3.73
C GLU A 67 0.56 -22.05 4.91
N ASN A 68 1.30 -21.53 5.89
CA ASN A 68 0.75 -21.04 7.16
C ASN A 68 0.84 -19.52 7.35
N LEU A 69 1.40 -18.78 6.38
CA LEU A 69 1.48 -17.31 6.42
C LEU A 69 0.09 -16.68 6.62
N TYR A 70 -0.94 -17.22 5.95
CA TYR A 70 -2.30 -16.70 6.06
C TYR A 70 -2.86 -16.96 7.46
N GLU A 71 -2.73 -18.19 7.92
CA GLU A 71 -3.30 -18.58 9.21
C GLU A 71 -2.67 -17.80 10.36
N TYR A 72 -1.35 -17.68 10.39
CA TYR A 72 -0.65 -17.19 11.58
C TYR A 72 -0.29 -15.71 11.51
N LEU A 73 -0.16 -15.12 10.33
CA LEU A 73 0.19 -13.72 10.18
C LEU A 73 -0.91 -12.91 9.47
N GLY A 74 -1.97 -13.56 9.00
CA GLY A 74 -2.98 -12.92 8.16
C GLY A 74 -2.42 -12.55 6.78
N LEU A 75 -1.34 -13.21 6.33
CA LEU A 75 -0.67 -12.94 5.07
C LEU A 75 -1.04 -14.00 4.03
N PRO A 76 -1.95 -13.72 3.10
CA PRO A 76 -2.15 -14.64 1.99
C PRO A 76 -0.85 -15.00 1.27
N GLU A 77 -0.84 -16.17 0.64
CA GLU A 77 0.29 -16.62 -0.16
C GLU A 77 0.46 -15.66 -1.36
N PHE A 78 1.64 -15.04 -1.51
CA PHE A 78 1.94 -14.15 -2.64
C PHE A 78 2.12 -14.97 -3.94
N THR A 79 1.06 -15.58 -4.43
CA THR A 79 1.08 -16.40 -5.65
C THR A 79 0.88 -15.56 -6.91
N GLN A 80 0.32 -14.36 -6.76
CA GLN A 80 0.00 -13.50 -7.89
C GLN A 80 1.22 -12.65 -8.28
N THR A 81 1.75 -12.93 -9.46
CA THR A 81 2.89 -12.21 -10.02
C THR A 81 2.40 -11.12 -10.97
N VAL A 82 2.98 -9.92 -10.85
CA VAL A 82 2.81 -8.85 -11.84
C VAL A 82 3.89 -8.97 -12.92
N PRO A 83 3.71 -8.36 -14.10
CA PRO A 83 4.78 -8.26 -15.09
C PRO A 83 6.06 -7.69 -14.47
N SER A 84 7.21 -8.31 -14.73
CA SER A 84 8.48 -8.00 -14.06
C SER A 84 8.89 -6.52 -14.15
N HIS A 85 8.60 -5.88 -15.27
CA HIS A 85 8.90 -4.47 -15.50
C HIS A 85 8.13 -3.50 -14.60
N TYR A 86 7.01 -3.92 -13.99
CA TYR A 86 6.26 -3.07 -13.05
C TYR A 86 7.07 -2.81 -11.78
N HIS A 87 7.90 -3.76 -11.36
CA HIS A 87 8.70 -3.62 -10.13
C HIS A 87 9.68 -2.44 -10.16
N ALA A 88 10.05 -1.93 -11.34
CA ALA A 88 10.88 -0.73 -11.47
C ALA A 88 10.15 0.57 -11.08
N PHE A 89 8.82 0.54 -11.06
CA PHE A 89 7.97 1.72 -10.79
C PHE A 89 7.15 1.58 -9.50
N ILE A 90 7.12 0.38 -8.90
CA ILE A 90 6.47 0.12 -7.63
C ILE A 90 7.43 0.53 -6.51
N ASN A 91 6.99 1.45 -5.67
CA ASN A 91 7.65 1.83 -4.44
C ASN A 91 7.43 0.77 -3.36
N SER A 92 8.39 0.63 -2.47
CA SER A 92 8.17 -0.16 -1.27
C SER A 92 7.32 0.61 -0.26
N VAL A 93 6.55 -0.10 0.57
CA VAL A 93 5.73 0.58 1.59
C VAL A 93 6.57 1.25 2.68
N GLU A 94 7.82 0.84 2.90
CA GLU A 94 8.72 1.52 3.84
C GLU A 94 9.15 2.92 3.36
N ASP A 95 9.18 3.14 2.04
CA ASP A 95 9.50 4.42 1.41
C ASP A 95 8.29 5.36 1.32
N PHE A 96 7.11 4.90 1.77
CA PHE A 96 5.89 5.68 1.68
C PHE A 96 5.91 6.87 2.63
N GLU A 97 5.66 8.06 2.08
CA GLU A 97 5.44 9.28 2.83
C GLU A 97 4.01 9.81 2.66
N GLU A 98 3.54 10.60 3.63
CA GLU A 98 2.17 11.17 3.56
C GLU A 98 2.00 12.21 2.45
N LYS A 99 3.10 12.80 1.96
CA LYS A 99 3.12 13.74 0.85
C LYS A 99 3.79 13.10 -0.36
N GLY A 100 3.29 13.41 -1.56
CA GLY A 100 3.81 12.83 -2.79
C GLY A 100 2.90 11.79 -3.40
N SER A 101 3.40 11.09 -4.41
CA SER A 101 2.67 10.06 -5.14
C SER A 101 3.49 8.79 -5.26
N PHE A 102 2.93 7.67 -4.82
CA PHE A 102 3.59 6.38 -4.72
C PHE A 102 2.72 5.29 -5.36
N ILE A 103 3.33 4.44 -6.18
CA ILE A 103 2.68 3.22 -6.68
C ILE A 103 3.07 2.11 -5.72
N LEU A 104 2.12 1.60 -4.96
CA LEU A 104 2.35 0.53 -4.01
C LEU A 104 1.76 -0.76 -4.55
N MET A 105 2.48 -1.87 -4.40
CA MET A 105 1.93 -3.20 -4.59
C MET A 105 1.97 -3.91 -3.25
N GLY A 106 0.81 -4.32 -2.78
CA GLY A 106 0.73 -4.97 -1.50
C GLY A 106 -0.61 -5.60 -1.26
N MET A 107 -0.62 -6.37 -0.20
CA MET A 107 -1.75 -7.12 0.28
C MET A 107 -2.48 -6.32 1.34
N VAL A 108 -3.80 -6.26 1.25
CA VAL A 108 -4.59 -5.51 2.22
C VAL A 108 -4.85 -6.41 3.41
N LYS A 109 -4.22 -6.13 4.54
CA LYS A 109 -4.34 -6.93 5.76
C LYS A 109 -5.63 -6.66 6.51
N GLY A 110 -6.07 -5.41 6.50
CA GLY A 110 -7.24 -4.98 7.26
C GLY A 110 -7.73 -3.61 6.80
N ILE A 111 -9.01 -3.35 7.07
CA ILE A 111 -9.67 -2.09 6.72
C ILE A 111 -10.41 -1.59 7.95
N LYS A 112 -10.01 -0.40 8.43
CA LYS A 112 -10.74 0.30 9.49
C LYS A 112 -11.61 1.38 8.87
N ARG A 113 -12.92 1.28 9.03
CA ARG A 113 -13.88 2.29 8.52
C ARG A 113 -14.18 3.36 9.57
N GLY A 114 -14.38 4.58 9.11
CA GLY A 114 -14.84 5.71 9.90
C GLY A 114 -15.70 6.65 9.06
N LYS A 115 -16.24 7.72 9.67
CA LYS A 115 -17.13 8.64 8.96
C LYS A 115 -16.37 9.44 7.90
N GLY A 116 -16.68 9.23 6.63
CA GLY A 116 -16.05 9.88 5.49
C GLY A 116 -14.68 9.32 5.08
N TRP A 117 -14.25 8.20 5.65
CA TRP A 117 -12.95 7.59 5.32
C TRP A 117 -12.90 6.09 5.64
N SER A 118 -12.05 5.37 4.93
CA SER A 118 -11.53 4.08 5.38
C SER A 118 -10.01 4.16 5.44
N ARG A 119 -9.40 3.42 6.37
CA ARG A 119 -7.94 3.27 6.47
C ARG A 119 -7.62 1.84 6.07
N VAL A 120 -6.93 1.71 4.95
CA VAL A 120 -6.53 0.45 4.34
C VAL A 120 -5.11 0.15 4.78
N GLU A 121 -4.91 -0.99 5.46
CA GLU A 121 -3.58 -1.46 5.88
C GLU A 121 -2.96 -2.27 4.72
N ILE A 122 -2.00 -1.67 4.02
CA ILE A 122 -1.28 -2.28 2.89
C ILE A 122 0.05 -2.83 3.39
N LEU A 123 0.32 -4.08 3.07
CA LEU A 123 1.52 -4.79 3.46
C LEU A 123 2.28 -5.32 2.23
N ASP A 124 3.60 -5.12 2.23
CA ASP A 124 4.52 -5.78 1.31
C ASP A 124 5.62 -6.54 2.11
N LYS A 125 6.73 -6.88 1.43
CA LYS A 125 7.87 -7.57 2.05
C LYS A 125 8.69 -6.73 3.03
N THR A 126 8.59 -5.40 3.00
CA THR A 126 9.38 -4.49 3.84
C THR A 126 8.60 -4.00 5.05
N GLY A 127 7.28 -3.91 4.97
CA GLY A 127 6.48 -3.49 6.11
C GLY A 127 4.99 -3.42 5.87
N SER A 128 4.32 -2.69 6.76
CA SER A 128 2.88 -2.39 6.71
C SER A 128 2.68 -0.90 6.90
N ILE A 129 1.85 -0.29 6.06
CA ILE A 129 1.41 1.11 6.20
C ILE A 129 -0.11 1.19 6.19
N GLY A 130 -0.66 2.30 6.67
CA GLY A 130 -2.09 2.57 6.57
C GLY A 130 -2.36 3.81 5.76
N VAL A 131 -3.02 3.65 4.60
CA VAL A 131 -3.38 4.75 3.68
C VAL A 131 -4.89 4.98 3.71
N PHE A 132 -5.33 6.22 3.51
CA PHE A 132 -6.77 6.53 3.52
C PHE A 132 -7.43 6.30 2.16
N ASP A 133 -8.66 5.84 2.17
CA ASP A 133 -9.56 5.83 1.01
C ASP A 133 -10.92 6.42 1.41
N GLU A 134 -11.90 6.33 0.52
CA GLU A 134 -13.29 6.70 0.79
C GLU A 134 -13.96 5.80 1.83
N GLU A 135 -15.04 6.28 2.42
CA GLU A 135 -15.77 5.59 3.50
C GLU A 135 -16.23 4.18 3.09
N GLN A 136 -16.77 4.07 1.88
CA GLN A 136 -17.25 2.83 1.29
C GLN A 136 -16.25 2.31 0.26
N THR A 137 -15.01 2.07 0.69
CA THR A 137 -13.98 1.51 -0.18
C THR A 137 -14.43 0.18 -0.80
N THR A 138 -14.10 0.01 -2.08
CA THR A 138 -14.27 -1.23 -2.83
C THR A 138 -13.11 -2.20 -2.63
N ILE A 139 -12.08 -1.80 -1.88
CA ILE A 139 -10.91 -2.61 -1.56
C ILE A 139 -11.30 -3.67 -0.53
N GLU A 140 -10.76 -4.88 -0.69
CA GLU A 140 -11.06 -6.04 0.13
C GLU A 140 -9.83 -6.50 0.92
N ALA A 141 -10.04 -6.82 2.21
CA ALA A 141 -9.01 -7.45 3.02
C ALA A 141 -8.71 -8.87 2.53
N GLY A 142 -7.45 -9.28 2.59
CA GLY A 142 -6.94 -10.55 2.07
C GLY A 142 -6.59 -10.52 0.58
N ARG A 143 -6.85 -9.42 -0.13
CA ARG A 143 -6.58 -9.29 -1.57
C ARG A 143 -5.37 -8.38 -1.86
N SER A 144 -4.64 -8.68 -2.92
CA SER A 144 -3.48 -7.89 -3.35
C SER A 144 -3.87 -6.88 -4.41
N TYR A 145 -3.36 -5.66 -4.29
CA TYR A 145 -3.65 -4.56 -5.19
C TYR A 145 -2.36 -3.89 -5.67
N ILE A 146 -2.40 -3.35 -6.89
CA ILE A 146 -1.57 -2.21 -7.29
C ILE A 146 -2.38 -0.95 -6.97
N ALA A 147 -1.90 -0.15 -6.03
CA ALA A 147 -2.56 1.06 -5.57
C ALA A 147 -1.71 2.30 -5.86
N LEU A 148 -2.31 3.30 -6.48
CA LEU A 148 -1.75 4.64 -6.56
C LEU A 148 -2.18 5.42 -5.33
N CYS A 149 -1.21 5.79 -4.50
CA CYS A 149 -1.40 6.58 -3.29
C CYS A 149 -0.86 7.98 -3.53
N SER A 150 -1.70 9.00 -3.42
CA SER A 150 -1.35 10.41 -3.63
C SER A 150 -1.80 11.25 -2.43
N ASP A 151 -0.86 11.96 -1.81
CA ASP A 151 -1.05 12.73 -0.57
C ASP A 151 -1.86 11.96 0.51
N ASN A 152 -1.33 10.79 0.88
CA ASN A 152 -1.90 9.87 1.87
C ASN A 152 -3.32 9.38 1.55
N ARG A 153 -3.70 9.38 0.27
CA ARG A 153 -4.98 8.84 -0.21
C ARG A 153 -4.82 7.88 -1.36
N ILE A 154 -5.53 6.76 -1.32
CA ILE A 154 -5.68 5.86 -2.45
C ILE A 154 -6.55 6.56 -3.50
N VAL A 155 -5.94 6.88 -4.65
CA VAL A 155 -6.63 7.52 -5.78
C VAL A 155 -6.98 6.50 -6.88
N SER A 156 -6.26 5.38 -6.93
CA SER A 156 -6.60 4.24 -7.79
C SER A 156 -6.15 2.94 -7.10
N ALA A 157 -6.92 1.86 -7.24
CA ALA A 157 -6.55 0.54 -6.73
C ALA A 157 -7.07 -0.53 -7.69
N ILE A 158 -6.16 -1.34 -8.23
CA ILE A 158 -6.47 -2.41 -9.19
C ILE A 158 -6.05 -3.73 -8.56
N PRO A 159 -6.95 -4.71 -8.41
CA PRO A 159 -6.56 -6.03 -7.96
C PRO A 159 -5.51 -6.66 -8.86
N VAL A 160 -4.51 -7.33 -8.28
CA VAL A 160 -3.39 -7.91 -9.04
C VAL A 160 -3.87 -8.96 -10.04
N ASP A 161 -4.92 -9.71 -9.73
CA ASP A 161 -5.53 -10.72 -10.60
C ASP A 161 -6.39 -10.11 -11.73
N GLU A 162 -6.72 -8.83 -11.65
CA GLU A 162 -7.53 -8.10 -12.64
C GLU A 162 -6.70 -7.14 -13.52
N ILE A 163 -5.38 -7.12 -13.37
CA ILE A 163 -4.51 -6.23 -14.18
C ILE A 163 -4.58 -6.55 -15.67
N LYS A 164 -4.82 -7.82 -16.03
CA LYS A 164 -4.81 -8.26 -17.42
C LYS A 164 -6.10 -7.82 -18.10
N GLY A 165 -5.97 -6.86 -19.02
CA GLY A 165 -7.13 -6.26 -19.69
C GLY A 165 -7.75 -5.10 -18.91
N SER A 166 -7.10 -4.61 -17.86
CA SER A 166 -7.54 -3.39 -17.18
C SER A 166 -7.29 -2.17 -18.07
N ASP A 167 -8.34 -1.37 -18.28
CA ASP A 167 -8.28 -0.08 -18.98
C ASP A 167 -7.83 1.08 -18.07
N SER A 168 -7.46 0.78 -16.81
CA SER A 168 -6.99 1.80 -15.87
C SER A 168 -5.79 2.55 -16.41
N ALA A 169 -5.82 3.89 -16.30
CA ALA A 169 -4.72 4.75 -16.70
C ALA A 169 -3.40 4.41 -15.98
N LEU A 170 -3.46 3.95 -14.73
CA LEU A 170 -2.31 3.46 -13.98
C LEU A 170 -1.69 2.22 -14.65
N ILE A 171 -2.51 1.26 -15.04
CA ILE A 171 -2.05 0.04 -15.71
C ILE A 171 -1.52 0.37 -17.11
N LYS A 172 -2.19 1.27 -17.84
CA LYS A 172 -1.70 1.80 -19.13
C LYS A 172 -0.32 2.47 -18.99
N PHE A 173 -0.16 3.30 -17.97
CA PHE A 173 1.10 3.98 -17.63
C PHE A 173 2.24 2.98 -17.35
N LEU A 174 1.98 1.98 -16.51
CA LEU A 174 2.96 0.93 -16.17
C LEU A 174 3.37 0.09 -17.39
N ASN A 175 2.46 -0.11 -18.35
CA ASN A 175 2.73 -0.88 -19.57
C ASN A 175 3.47 -0.10 -20.66
N TYR A 176 3.57 1.23 -20.59
CA TYR A 176 4.31 1.98 -21.61
C TYR A 176 5.78 1.57 -21.59
N ARG A 177 6.28 1.13 -22.76
CA ARG A 177 7.72 0.97 -22.99
C ARG A 177 8.37 2.32 -23.33
N MET A 178 7.70 3.08 -24.18
CA MET A 178 8.02 4.46 -24.53
C MET A 178 6.80 5.33 -24.21
N LEU A 179 7.02 6.49 -23.60
CA LEU A 179 5.95 7.40 -23.24
C LEU A 179 5.42 8.09 -24.49
N PRO A 180 4.10 8.10 -24.74
CA PRO A 180 3.53 8.62 -25.99
C PRO A 180 3.23 10.13 -25.93
N TYR A 181 3.94 10.89 -25.10
CA TYR A 181 3.71 12.32 -24.86
C TYR A 181 5.03 13.09 -24.76
N LYS A 182 4.96 14.40 -24.95
CA LYS A 182 6.12 15.31 -25.01
C LYS A 182 6.51 15.84 -23.63
N ASP A 183 7.70 16.41 -23.53
CA ASP A 183 8.24 16.96 -22.28
C ASP A 183 7.40 18.10 -21.69
N ASP A 184 6.64 18.82 -22.51
CA ASP A 184 5.73 19.88 -22.07
C ASP A 184 4.30 19.39 -21.78
N GLU A 185 4.06 18.09 -21.89
CA GLU A 185 2.81 17.42 -21.59
C GLU A 185 2.96 16.54 -20.34
N LEU A 186 1.90 16.47 -19.55
CA LEU A 186 1.82 15.56 -18.41
C LEU A 186 0.70 14.56 -18.63
N PHE A 187 0.97 13.30 -18.34
CA PHE A 187 0.01 12.21 -18.46
C PHE A 187 -0.86 12.10 -17.21
N VAL A 188 -2.16 11.99 -17.40
CA VAL A 188 -3.14 11.90 -16.31
C VAL A 188 -3.24 10.45 -15.85
N VAL A 189 -2.56 10.13 -14.75
CA VAL A 189 -2.59 8.78 -14.16
C VAL A 189 -3.85 8.57 -13.34
N SER A 190 -4.30 9.62 -12.63
CA SER A 190 -5.57 9.58 -11.90
C SER A 190 -6.20 10.97 -11.75
N PHE A 191 -7.53 11.03 -11.81
CA PHE A 191 -8.35 12.19 -11.48
C PHE A 191 -9.52 11.72 -10.60
N LYS A 192 -9.42 11.92 -9.28
CA LYS A 192 -10.42 11.50 -8.29
C LYS A 192 -11.20 12.69 -7.74
N PRO A 193 -12.43 12.97 -8.23
CA PRO A 193 -13.31 13.98 -7.68
C PRO A 193 -13.70 13.69 -6.24
N ARG A 194 -13.91 14.75 -5.45
CA ARG A 194 -14.41 14.68 -4.08
C ARG A 194 -15.21 15.91 -3.68
N VAL A 195 -16.04 15.76 -2.66
CA VAL A 195 -16.80 16.86 -2.06
C VAL A 195 -16.20 17.21 -0.70
N THR A 196 -15.92 18.50 -0.50
CA THR A 196 -15.43 19.00 0.79
C THR A 196 -16.53 18.99 1.86
N LYS A 197 -16.14 19.14 3.13
CA LYS A 197 -17.11 19.33 4.24
C LYS A 197 -18.05 20.52 4.02
N ALA A 198 -17.62 21.53 3.27
CA ALA A 198 -18.42 22.71 2.91
C ALA A 198 -19.28 22.51 1.64
N GLY A 199 -19.36 21.28 1.10
CA GLY A 199 -20.15 20.96 -0.08
C GLY A 199 -19.54 21.38 -1.42
N LYS A 200 -18.35 22.01 -1.43
CA LYS A 200 -17.65 22.39 -2.67
C LYS A 200 -16.99 21.16 -3.32
N LYS A 201 -17.12 21.05 -4.64
CA LYS A 201 -16.44 20.02 -5.45
C LYS A 201 -14.98 20.39 -5.67
N MET A 202 -14.09 19.41 -5.58
CA MET A 202 -12.66 19.51 -5.87
C MET A 202 -12.15 18.14 -6.34
N ALA A 203 -10.89 18.02 -6.75
CA ALA A 203 -10.32 16.73 -7.10
C ALA A 203 -8.88 16.58 -6.61
N SER A 204 -8.48 15.34 -6.41
CA SER A 204 -7.07 14.94 -6.35
C SER A 204 -6.67 14.46 -7.74
N LEU A 205 -5.66 15.08 -8.33
CA LEU A 205 -5.13 14.75 -9.64
C LEU A 205 -3.69 14.25 -9.46
N THR A 206 -3.32 13.17 -10.14
CA THR A 206 -1.95 12.67 -10.17
C THR A 206 -1.47 12.66 -11.62
N LEU A 207 -0.40 13.40 -11.86
CA LEU A 207 0.20 13.58 -13.18
C LEU A 207 1.54 12.87 -13.26
N ALA A 208 1.88 12.30 -14.42
CA ALA A 208 3.21 11.76 -14.70
C ALA A 208 3.92 12.62 -15.75
N ASP A 209 5.18 12.94 -15.52
CA ASP A 209 6.04 13.59 -16.51
C ASP A 209 6.82 12.56 -17.35
N THR A 210 7.65 13.06 -18.28
CA THR A 210 8.44 12.20 -19.18
C THR A 210 9.58 11.44 -18.48
N SER A 211 9.92 11.81 -17.25
CA SER A 211 10.83 11.05 -16.37
C SER A 211 10.12 9.95 -15.59
N ARG A 212 8.79 9.85 -15.72
CA ARG A 212 7.88 8.97 -14.95
C ARG A 212 7.77 9.35 -13.48
N GLU A 213 8.18 10.55 -13.10
CA GLU A 213 7.90 11.08 -11.78
C GLU A 213 6.41 11.42 -11.66
N LEU A 214 5.84 11.10 -10.51
CA LEU A 214 4.43 11.30 -10.21
C LEU A 214 4.24 12.55 -9.34
N HIS A 215 3.40 13.46 -9.82
CA HIS A 215 3.15 14.76 -9.23
C HIS A 215 1.73 14.83 -8.68
N PRO A 216 1.54 14.94 -7.36
CA PRO A 216 0.23 15.21 -6.78
C PRO A 216 -0.18 16.66 -7.06
N VAL A 217 -1.39 16.85 -7.57
CA VAL A 217 -1.97 18.15 -7.91
C VAL A 217 -3.35 18.28 -7.29
N THR A 218 -3.58 19.38 -6.57
CA THR A 218 -4.90 19.71 -6.03
C THR A 218 -5.70 20.54 -7.03
N VAL A 219 -6.90 20.06 -7.39
CA VAL A 219 -7.83 20.79 -8.24
C VAL A 219 -8.86 21.49 -7.37
N PHE A 220 -8.76 22.80 -7.22
CA PHE A 220 -9.66 23.59 -6.38
C PHE A 220 -11.06 23.78 -7.00
N PRO A 221 -12.07 24.16 -6.19
CA PRO A 221 -13.43 24.38 -6.69
C PRO A 221 -13.55 25.39 -7.83
N THR A 222 -12.64 26.36 -7.92
CA THR A 222 -12.60 27.38 -8.97
C THR A 222 -12.22 26.80 -10.34
N THR A 223 -11.35 25.78 -10.37
CA THR A 223 -10.87 25.12 -11.61
C THR A 223 -11.52 23.77 -11.86
N PHE A 224 -12.23 23.22 -10.86
CA PHE A 224 -12.85 21.89 -10.91
C PHE A 224 -13.78 21.70 -12.11
N ALA A 225 -14.67 22.64 -12.41
CA ALA A 225 -15.64 22.46 -13.50
C ALA A 225 -14.94 22.31 -14.86
N LYS A 226 -13.93 23.16 -15.13
CA LYS A 226 -13.14 23.09 -16.36
C LYS A 226 -12.33 21.79 -16.41
N ALA A 227 -11.72 21.39 -15.29
CA ALA A 227 -10.96 20.16 -15.19
C ALA A 227 -11.82 18.91 -15.43
N TYR A 228 -12.96 18.82 -14.75
CA TYR A 228 -13.89 17.70 -14.87
C TYR A 228 -14.43 17.52 -16.30
N MET A 229 -14.52 18.60 -17.09
CA MET A 229 -14.99 18.53 -18.48
C MET A 229 -13.89 18.22 -19.49
N LYS A 230 -12.62 18.48 -19.17
CA LYS A 230 -11.52 18.44 -20.14
C LYS A 230 -10.51 17.32 -19.88
N ILE A 231 -10.34 16.93 -18.63
CA ILE A 231 -9.36 15.92 -18.22
C ILE A 231 -10.00 14.54 -18.35
N GLU A 232 -9.31 13.66 -19.07
CA GLU A 232 -9.59 12.23 -19.09
C GLU A 232 -8.36 11.47 -18.61
N GLU A 233 -8.55 10.51 -17.71
CA GLU A 233 -7.49 9.60 -17.29
C GLU A 233 -6.93 8.85 -18.51
N GLY A 234 -5.62 8.60 -18.54
CA GLY A 234 -4.99 7.85 -19.64
C GLY A 234 -4.60 8.69 -20.87
N HIS A 235 -4.76 10.01 -20.78
CA HIS A 235 -4.38 11.00 -21.80
C HIS A 235 -3.34 11.99 -21.25
N ALA A 236 -2.64 12.69 -22.14
CA ALA A 236 -1.67 13.71 -21.79
C ALA A 236 -2.12 15.09 -22.26
N TYR A 237 -1.86 16.11 -21.44
CA TYR A 237 -2.24 17.50 -21.70
C TYR A 237 -1.14 18.45 -21.23
N LYS A 238 -1.22 19.72 -21.66
CA LYS A 238 -0.41 20.80 -21.10
C LYS A 238 -1.16 21.45 -19.95
N PHE A 239 -0.51 21.57 -18.81
CA PHE A 239 -1.10 22.13 -17.59
C PHE A 239 -0.39 23.41 -17.17
N GLU A 240 -1.17 24.37 -16.69
CA GLU A 240 -0.66 25.50 -15.92
C GLU A 240 -0.81 25.15 -14.45
N LEU A 241 0.33 25.00 -13.77
CA LEU A 241 0.41 24.58 -12.38
C LEU A 241 0.90 25.74 -11.52
N GLY A 242 0.18 26.00 -10.44
CA GLY A 242 0.56 26.95 -9.40
C GLY A 242 1.10 26.25 -8.17
N LYS A 243 1.58 27.05 -7.20
CA LYS A 243 1.91 26.57 -5.85
C LYS A 243 1.27 27.46 -4.81
N THR A 244 0.66 26.85 -3.81
CA THR A 244 0.18 27.56 -2.63
C THR A 244 1.36 27.98 -1.73
N LYS A 245 1.10 28.82 -0.72
CA LYS A 245 2.13 29.28 0.24
C LYS A 245 2.81 28.15 1.00
N ASP A 246 2.09 27.05 1.24
CA ASP A 246 2.54 25.83 1.89
C ASP A 246 3.21 24.83 0.93
N GLY A 247 3.37 25.20 -0.35
CA GLY A 247 4.08 24.41 -1.35
C GLY A 247 3.23 23.37 -2.08
N THR A 248 1.92 23.28 -1.78
CA THR A 248 1.01 22.37 -2.47
C THR A 248 0.85 22.79 -3.93
N VAL A 249 1.07 21.86 -4.86
CA VAL A 249 0.89 22.09 -6.30
C VAL A 249 -0.60 22.09 -6.62
N ILE A 250 -1.04 23.09 -7.39
CA ILE A 250 -2.45 23.29 -7.72
C ILE A 250 -2.65 23.45 -9.21
N LEU A 251 -3.82 23.04 -9.69
CA LEU A 251 -4.21 23.26 -11.07
C LEU A 251 -4.76 24.68 -11.25
N GLU A 252 -4.08 25.48 -12.07
CA GLU A 252 -4.52 26.82 -12.48
C GLU A 252 -5.28 26.76 -13.81
N ASP A 253 -4.72 26.10 -14.83
CA ASP A 253 -5.40 25.90 -16.10
C ASP A 253 -4.96 24.64 -16.89
N ILE A 254 -5.73 24.30 -17.94
CA ILE A 254 -5.51 23.20 -18.86
C ILE A 254 -5.54 23.74 -20.28
N ASN A 255 -4.39 23.68 -20.93
CA ASN A 255 -4.18 24.04 -22.32
C ASN A 255 -4.42 22.79 -23.17
N VAL A 256 -5.60 22.73 -23.77
CA VAL A 256 -5.94 21.68 -24.74
C VAL A 256 -5.36 22.13 -26.07
N GLY A 257 -4.29 21.47 -26.50
CA GLY A 257 -3.73 21.62 -27.85
C GLY A 257 -4.62 21.01 -28.91
#